data_AF-A0A932PSI4-F1
#
_entry.id   AF-A0A932PSI4-F1
#
_cell.length_a   1.000
_cell.length_b   1.000
_cell.length_c   1.000
_cell.angle_alpha   90.00
_cell.angle_beta   90.00
_cell.angle_gamma   90.00
#
_symmetry.space_group_name_H-M   'P 1'
#
loop_
_entity.id
_entity.type
_entity.pdbx_description
1 polymer ?
#
loop_
_entity_poly.entity_id
_entity_poly.type
_entity_poly.pdbx_seq_one_letter_code
_entity_poly.pdbx_strand_id
1 'polypeptide(L)'
;MRVWRSAYGPKKAKRIWEFVLSGVGIIRKNIDYYKISCDYQIQDSLFVANNISGFRHIKNEYETRVKLGYPSTLYEAAAIQQIIGSRGYAGAVRYPETFGINSYLYCQAMRGILKKSGVAIYEQTPADRIEGHTIVTPGGRITAEHIIVCADRFIPELGALKNEIYHVQTFLGITRPLSHRQIEQMFPAGAMMVWDTDLVYNYFRVTGDRRLLIGGGDLLYTYARDISDNTARFSKRL
;
A
#
# COMPACT_ATOMS: atom_id res chain seq x y z
N MET A 1 5.90 5.39 12.42
CA MET A 1 6.24 6.75 12.91
C MET A 1 7.47 6.77 13.81
N ARG A 2 7.67 5.74 14.65
CA ARG A 2 8.86 5.56 15.50
C ARG A 2 10.20 5.70 14.78
N VAL A 3 10.37 5.03 13.62
CA VAL A 3 11.64 5.03 12.86
C VAL A 3 12.07 6.45 12.50
N TRP A 4 11.17 7.24 11.92
CA TRP A 4 11.46 8.65 11.58
C TRP A 4 11.67 9.53 12.80
N ARG A 5 10.96 9.27 13.91
CA ARG A 5 11.20 10.01 15.16
C ARG A 5 12.60 9.75 15.69
N SER A 6 13.06 8.50 15.65
CA SER A 6 14.41 8.12 16.07
C SER A 6 15.49 8.74 15.16
N ALA A 7 15.25 8.76 13.84
CA ALA A 7 16.22 9.27 12.87
C ALA A 7 16.26 10.79 12.76
N TYR A 8 15.11 11.46 12.87
CA TYR A 8 14.96 12.89 12.51
C TYR A 8 14.34 13.77 13.61
N GLY A 9 13.96 13.18 14.74
CA GLY A 9 13.25 13.87 15.81
C GLY A 9 11.75 14.04 15.54
N PRO A 10 10.96 14.40 16.58
CA PRO A 10 9.50 14.37 16.53
C PRO A 10 8.90 15.36 15.52
N LYS A 11 9.46 16.58 15.40
CA LYS A 11 8.95 17.61 14.48
C LYS A 11 9.08 17.17 13.01
N LYS A 12 10.25 16.65 12.61
CA LYS A 12 10.49 16.19 11.24
C LYS A 12 9.68 14.92 10.93
N ALA A 13 9.60 13.98 11.87
CA ALA A 13 8.78 12.78 11.73
C ALA A 13 7.31 13.11 11.49
N LYS A 14 6.76 14.09 12.23
CA LYS A 14 5.41 14.60 12.04
C LYS A 14 5.23 15.18 10.63
N ARG A 15 6.15 16.05 10.18
CA ARG A 15 6.11 16.64 8.83
C ARG A 15 6.14 15.59 7.71
N ILE A 16 6.99 14.56 7.84
CA ILE A 16 7.04 13.47 6.86
C ILE A 16 5.70 12.72 6.84
N TRP A 17 5.12 12.45 8.00
CA TRP A 17 3.84 11.77 8.09
C TRP A 17 2.69 12.59 7.51
N GLU A 18 2.64 13.90 7.79
CA GLU A 18 1.66 14.83 7.20
C GLU A 18 1.78 14.90 5.67
N PHE A 19 3.00 14.83 5.13
CA PHE A 19 3.20 14.75 3.69
C PHE A 19 2.54 13.49 3.09
N VAL A 20 2.74 12.32 3.71
CA VAL A 20 2.09 11.06 3.28
C VAL A 20 0.57 11.17 3.36
N LEU A 21 0.04 11.69 4.46
CA LEU A 21 -1.40 11.89 4.63
C LEU A 21 -1.98 12.86 3.60
N SER A 22 -1.22 13.88 3.19
CA SER A 22 -1.68 14.84 2.17
C SER A 22 -1.91 14.15 0.82
N GLY A 23 -1.05 13.20 0.42
CA GLY A 23 -1.25 12.39 -0.78
C GLY A 23 -2.53 11.53 -0.73
N VAL A 24 -2.77 10.87 0.41
CA VAL A 24 -4.01 10.11 0.65
C VAL A 24 -5.24 11.03 0.55
N GLY A 25 -5.15 12.24 1.12
CA GLY A 25 -6.18 13.26 1.02
C GLY A 25 -6.45 13.73 -0.41
N ILE A 26 -5.40 13.89 -1.24
CA ILE A 26 -5.53 14.24 -2.66
C ILE A 26 -6.29 13.15 -3.42
N ILE A 27 -5.96 11.87 -3.19
CA ILE A 27 -6.66 10.76 -3.84
C ILE A 27 -8.16 10.79 -3.50
N ARG A 28 -8.50 10.91 -2.21
CA ARG A 28 -9.90 11.02 -1.77
C ARG A 28 -10.61 12.22 -2.43
N LYS A 29 -10.00 13.40 -2.40
CA LYS A 29 -10.54 14.61 -3.05
C LYS A 29 -10.78 14.40 -4.54
N ASN A 30 -9.87 13.74 -5.25
CA ASN A 30 -10.03 13.44 -6.67
C ASN A 30 -11.20 12.49 -6.92
N ILE A 31 -11.34 11.45 -6.10
CA ILE A 31 -12.47 10.50 -6.20
C ILE A 31 -13.79 11.25 -6.04
N ASP A 32 -13.90 12.10 -5.02
CA ASP A 32 -15.12 12.86 -4.72
C ASP A 32 -15.42 13.93 -5.75
N TYR A 33 -14.41 14.67 -6.22
CA TYR A 33 -14.55 15.78 -7.16
C TYR A 33 -14.88 15.29 -8.57
N TYR A 34 -14.10 14.34 -9.09
CA TYR A 34 -14.27 13.81 -10.45
C TYR A 34 -15.26 12.64 -10.52
N LYS A 35 -15.86 12.24 -9.38
CA LYS A 35 -16.81 11.11 -9.28
C LYS A 35 -16.21 9.81 -9.85
N ILE A 36 -14.97 9.51 -9.45
CA ILE A 36 -14.22 8.36 -9.98
C ILE A 36 -14.81 7.06 -9.42
N SER A 37 -15.38 6.24 -10.30
CA SER A 37 -15.78 4.87 -9.98
C SER A 37 -14.55 3.95 -9.95
N CYS A 38 -13.98 3.75 -8.76
CA CYS A 38 -12.77 2.96 -8.56
C CYS A 38 -12.86 1.98 -7.39
N ASP A 39 -14.05 1.42 -7.13
CA ASP A 39 -14.28 0.54 -5.99
C ASP A 39 -13.84 1.20 -4.65
N TYR A 40 -14.31 2.42 -4.41
CA TYR A 40 -13.94 3.18 -3.21
C TYR A 40 -14.62 2.60 -1.97
N GLN A 41 -13.83 1.95 -1.11
CA GLN A 41 -14.28 1.30 0.11
C GLN A 41 -13.75 2.03 1.33
N ILE A 42 -14.64 2.66 2.11
CA ILE A 42 -14.28 3.22 3.42
C ILE A 42 -14.01 2.03 4.35
N GLN A 43 -12.74 1.80 4.62
CA GLN A 43 -12.25 0.64 5.36
C GLN A 43 -11.08 1.10 6.22
N ASP A 44 -11.23 0.96 7.53
CA ASP A 44 -10.16 1.25 8.47
C ASP A 44 -9.03 0.23 8.34
N SER A 45 -7.81 0.63 8.70
CA SER A 45 -6.66 -0.24 8.68
C SER A 45 -6.49 -0.88 10.05
N LEU A 46 -6.26 -2.19 10.10
CA LEU A 46 -6.01 -2.94 11.33
C LEU A 46 -4.61 -3.56 11.28
N PHE A 47 -3.70 -3.02 12.08
CA PHE A 47 -2.34 -3.55 12.22
C PHE A 47 -2.32 -4.60 13.33
N VAL A 48 -2.15 -5.87 12.99
CA VAL A 48 -2.26 -7.01 13.92
C VAL A 48 -0.90 -7.55 14.33
N ALA A 49 -0.78 -7.98 15.59
CA ALA A 49 0.44 -8.55 16.15
C ALA A 49 0.44 -10.09 16.03
N ASN A 50 1.40 -10.67 15.32
CA ASN A 50 1.54 -12.14 15.23
C ASN A 50 2.06 -12.78 16.53
N ASN A 51 2.71 -12.00 17.39
CA ASN A 51 3.25 -12.47 18.67
C ASN A 51 3.38 -11.34 19.69
N ILE A 52 3.72 -11.68 20.95
CA ILE A 52 3.87 -10.73 22.05
C ILE A 52 4.90 -9.63 21.73
N SER A 53 5.99 -9.96 21.02
CA SER A 53 7.00 -8.99 20.63
C SER A 53 6.44 -7.97 19.62
N GLY A 54 5.71 -8.46 18.61
CA GLY A 54 4.96 -7.63 17.67
C GLY A 54 3.94 -6.74 18.38
N PHE A 55 3.28 -7.26 19.41
CA PHE A 55 2.32 -6.46 20.19
C PHE A 55 2.99 -5.31 20.94
N ARG A 56 4.16 -5.53 21.56
CA ARG A 56 4.95 -4.44 22.15
C ARG A 56 5.32 -3.37 21.13
N HIS A 57 5.62 -3.77 19.89
CA HIS A 57 5.91 -2.84 18.80
C HIS A 57 4.67 -1.99 18.45
N ILE A 58 3.55 -2.65 18.22
CA ILE A 58 2.25 -2.03 17.89
C ILE A 58 1.82 -1.05 18.98
N LYS A 59 1.91 -1.45 20.27
CA LYS A 59 1.54 -0.60 21.41
C LYS A 59 2.37 0.69 21.49
N ASN A 60 3.69 0.59 21.25
CA ASN A 60 4.56 1.77 21.21
C ASN A 60 4.25 2.71 20.03
N GLU A 61 3.96 2.15 18.85
CA GLU A 61 3.53 2.94 17.69
C GLU A 61 2.19 3.64 17.98
N TYR A 62 1.22 2.95 18.60
CA TYR A 62 -0.03 3.54 19.07
C TYR A 62 0.20 4.72 20.02
N GLU A 63 0.98 4.54 21.08
CA GLU A 63 1.28 5.61 22.04
C GLU A 63 1.94 6.81 21.36
N THR A 64 2.83 6.56 20.39
CA THR A 64 3.49 7.61 19.62
C THR A 64 2.49 8.38 18.75
N ARG A 65 1.58 7.68 18.07
CA ARG A 65 0.56 8.28 17.20
C ARG A 65 -0.43 9.12 18.00
N VAL A 66 -0.93 8.61 19.13
CA VAL A 66 -1.81 9.35 20.04
C VAL A 66 -1.15 10.63 20.54
N LYS A 67 0.12 10.57 20.99
CA LYS A 67 0.89 11.75 21.43
C LYS A 67 1.05 12.82 20.33
N LEU A 68 0.99 12.42 19.07
CA LEU A 68 1.10 13.33 17.92
C LEU A 68 -0.26 13.80 17.38
N GLY A 69 -1.36 13.37 18.02
CA GLY A 69 -2.73 13.77 17.67
C GLY A 69 -3.36 12.93 16.56
N TYR A 70 -2.82 11.75 16.26
CA TYR A 70 -3.39 10.84 15.27
C TYR A 70 -4.34 9.85 15.95
N PRO A 71 -5.64 9.85 15.59
CA PRO A 71 -6.61 8.90 16.14
C PRO A 71 -6.18 7.46 15.90
N SER A 72 -6.31 6.62 16.92
CA SER A 72 -5.99 5.19 16.86
C SER A 72 -6.72 4.47 17.99
N THR A 73 -7.02 3.18 17.81
CA THR A 73 -7.64 2.35 18.85
C THR A 73 -6.81 1.09 19.07
N LEU A 74 -6.34 0.87 20.30
CA LEU A 74 -5.59 -0.32 20.68
C LEU A 74 -6.53 -1.44 21.14
N TYR A 75 -6.30 -2.65 20.65
CA TYR A 75 -6.99 -3.87 21.07
C TYR A 75 -5.99 -4.85 21.68
N GLU A 76 -6.25 -5.26 22.91
CA GLU A 76 -5.53 -6.35 23.58
C GLU A 76 -6.00 -7.71 23.01
N ALA A 77 -5.20 -8.78 23.18
CA ALA A 77 -5.48 -10.11 22.63
C ALA A 77 -6.90 -10.63 22.90
N ALA A 78 -7.42 -10.38 24.10
CA ALA A 78 -8.76 -10.82 24.52
C ALA A 78 -9.90 -10.21 23.69
N ALA A 79 -9.71 -9.02 23.11
CA ALA A 79 -10.71 -8.34 22.29
C ALA A 79 -10.64 -8.75 20.82
N ILE A 80 -9.53 -9.33 20.36
CA ILE A 80 -9.25 -9.53 18.93
C ILE A 80 -10.34 -10.30 18.22
N GLN A 81 -10.82 -11.41 18.80
CA GLN A 81 -11.82 -12.25 18.15
C GLN A 81 -13.12 -11.49 17.82
N GLN A 82 -13.48 -10.48 18.61
CA GLN A 82 -14.66 -9.64 18.37
C GLN A 82 -14.42 -8.58 17.29
N ILE A 83 -13.16 -8.27 16.98
CA ILE A 83 -12.77 -7.27 15.98
C ILE A 83 -12.54 -7.93 14.62
N ILE A 84 -11.76 -9.00 14.62
CA ILE A 84 -11.41 -9.82 13.48
C ILE A 84 -11.52 -11.27 13.96
N GLY A 85 -12.31 -12.12 13.29
CA GLY A 85 -12.80 -13.41 13.78
C GLY A 85 -11.75 -14.50 14.06
N SER A 86 -10.48 -14.12 14.22
CA SER A 86 -9.32 -14.94 14.56
C SER A 86 -8.98 -14.86 16.05
N ARG A 87 -8.41 -15.95 16.57
CA ARG A 87 -7.77 -16.00 17.90
C ARG A 87 -6.23 -15.97 17.82
N GLY A 88 -5.68 -15.84 16.61
CA GLY A 88 -4.25 -16.03 16.34
C GLY A 88 -3.37 -14.82 16.63
N TYR A 89 -3.94 -13.64 16.92
CA TYR A 89 -3.16 -12.41 17.11
C TYR A 89 -3.02 -12.05 18.59
N ALA A 90 -1.85 -11.53 18.96
CA ALA A 90 -1.52 -11.07 20.31
C ALA A 90 -2.07 -9.68 20.65
N GLY A 91 -2.75 -9.03 19.70
CA GLY A 91 -3.32 -7.69 19.83
C GLY A 91 -3.31 -6.96 18.48
N ALA A 92 -3.85 -5.74 18.43
CA ALA A 92 -3.93 -4.95 17.21
C ALA A 92 -4.08 -3.46 17.48
N VAL A 93 -3.82 -2.63 16.47
CA VAL A 93 -4.19 -1.21 16.46
C VAL A 93 -4.98 -0.88 15.21
N ARG A 94 -6.13 -0.25 15.39
CA ARG A 94 -6.96 0.28 14.32
C ARG A 94 -6.61 1.73 14.03
N TYR A 95 -6.46 2.03 12.75
CA TYR A 95 -6.26 3.37 12.21
C TYR A 95 -7.50 3.76 11.39
N PRO A 96 -8.22 4.83 11.79
CA PRO A 96 -9.36 5.30 11.06
C PRO A 96 -8.94 6.09 9.82
N GLU A 97 -9.94 6.49 9.02
CA GLU A 97 -9.80 7.39 7.86
C GLU A 97 -8.92 6.81 6.74
N THR A 98 -8.81 5.48 6.67
CA THR A 98 -8.20 4.78 5.54
C THR A 98 -9.28 4.28 4.57
N PHE A 99 -8.85 3.81 3.42
CA PHE A 99 -9.76 3.28 2.40
C PHE A 99 -9.05 2.33 1.45
N GLY A 100 -9.82 1.43 0.86
CA GLY A 100 -9.39 0.61 -0.27
C GLY A 100 -9.93 1.19 -1.58
N ILE A 101 -9.18 0.99 -2.67
CA ILE A 101 -9.62 1.25 -4.04
C ILE A 101 -9.17 0.12 -4.97
N ASN A 102 -9.77 0.04 -6.14
CA ASN A 102 -9.17 -0.57 -7.32
C ASN A 102 -8.29 0.47 -8.01
N SER A 103 -6.97 0.37 -7.78
CA SER A 103 -5.98 1.33 -8.29
C SER A 103 -5.93 1.38 -9.82
N TYR A 104 -6.20 0.27 -10.50
CA TYR A 104 -6.26 0.26 -11.97
C TYR A 104 -7.40 1.13 -12.48
N LEU A 105 -8.61 0.98 -11.92
CA LEU A 105 -9.76 1.81 -12.30
C LEU A 105 -9.53 3.29 -11.98
N TYR A 106 -8.90 3.60 -10.83
CA TYR A 106 -8.52 4.97 -10.50
C TYR A 106 -7.53 5.55 -11.54
N CYS A 107 -6.48 4.83 -11.90
CA CYS A 107 -5.52 5.26 -12.92
C CYS A 107 -6.18 5.46 -14.29
N GLN A 108 -7.07 4.56 -14.71
CA GLN A 108 -7.80 4.68 -15.97
C GLN A 108 -8.72 5.91 -15.99
N ALA A 109 -9.39 6.20 -14.88
CA ALA A 109 -10.20 7.41 -14.75
C ALA A 109 -9.33 8.68 -14.81
N MET A 110 -8.21 8.70 -14.08
CA MET A 110 -7.27 9.82 -14.10
C MET A 110 -6.69 10.06 -15.50
N ARG A 111 -6.34 9.00 -16.24
CA ARG A 111 -5.94 9.09 -17.66
C ARG A 111 -7.00 9.82 -18.49
N GLY A 112 -8.28 9.45 -18.33
CA GLY A 112 -9.39 10.10 -19.03
C GLY A 112 -9.54 11.58 -18.66
N ILE A 113 -9.41 11.91 -17.38
CA ILE A 113 -9.47 13.29 -16.86
C ILE A 113 -8.33 14.14 -17.44
N LEU A 114 -7.09 13.64 -17.38
CA LEU A 114 -5.90 14.34 -17.88
C LEU A 114 -5.99 14.61 -19.39
N LYS A 115 -6.44 13.63 -20.19
CA LYS A 115 -6.65 13.83 -21.63
C LYS A 115 -7.68 14.92 -21.93
N LYS A 116 -8.79 14.96 -21.17
CA LYS A 116 -9.80 16.02 -21.30
C LYS A 116 -9.25 17.41 -20.94
N SER A 117 -8.26 17.46 -20.04
CA SER A 117 -7.54 18.68 -19.69
C SER A 117 -6.40 19.04 -20.66
N GLY A 118 -6.27 18.34 -21.80
CA GLY A 118 -5.28 18.64 -22.83
C GLY A 118 -3.90 18.00 -22.60
N VAL A 119 -3.74 17.14 -21.59
CA VAL A 119 -2.48 16.42 -21.37
C VAL A 119 -2.31 15.33 -22.43
N ALA A 120 -1.22 15.39 -23.18
CA ALA A 120 -0.84 14.34 -24.11
C ALA A 120 -0.31 13.11 -23.36
N ILE A 121 -0.84 11.94 -23.67
CA ILE A 121 -0.42 10.66 -23.08
C ILE A 121 -0.03 9.72 -24.20
N TYR A 122 1.23 9.31 -24.20
CA TYR A 122 1.82 8.40 -25.17
C TYR A 122 2.09 7.06 -24.49
N GLU A 123 1.31 6.04 -24.83
CA GLU A 123 1.52 4.66 -24.38
C GLU A 123 2.46 3.95 -25.36
N GLN A 124 3.08 2.84 -24.94
CA GLN A 124 4.03 2.08 -25.77
C GLN A 124 5.19 2.93 -26.33
N THR A 125 5.57 3.97 -25.59
CA THR A 125 6.66 4.90 -25.94
C THR A 125 7.67 4.90 -24.80
N PRO A 126 8.47 3.83 -24.64
CA PRO A 126 9.43 3.74 -23.54
C PRO A 126 10.50 4.83 -23.67
N ALA A 127 10.91 5.39 -22.53
CA ALA A 127 12.10 6.23 -22.45
C ALA A 127 13.32 5.32 -22.26
N ASP A 128 14.22 5.29 -23.25
CA ASP A 128 15.43 4.45 -23.19
C ASP A 128 16.53 5.14 -22.38
N ARG A 129 16.64 6.47 -22.52
CA ARG A 129 17.63 7.29 -21.81
C ARG A 129 17.24 8.76 -21.76
N ILE A 130 17.82 9.48 -20.81
CA ILE A 130 17.66 10.92 -20.62
C ILE A 130 19.02 11.60 -20.83
N GLU A 131 19.07 12.56 -21.75
CA GLU A 131 20.25 13.34 -22.13
C GLU A 131 19.97 14.82 -21.92
N GLY A 132 20.32 15.35 -20.73
CA GLY A 132 19.99 16.73 -20.35
C GLY A 132 18.48 16.98 -20.38
N HIS A 133 18.02 17.82 -21.31
CA HIS A 133 16.61 18.16 -21.53
C HIS A 133 15.91 17.29 -22.59
N THR A 134 16.56 16.23 -23.07
CA THR A 134 16.04 15.36 -24.13
C THR A 134 15.81 13.94 -23.63
N ILE A 135 14.63 13.39 -23.91
CA ILE A 135 14.27 11.98 -23.72
C ILE A 135 14.43 11.27 -25.07
N VAL A 136 15.18 10.17 -25.08
CA VAL A 136 15.32 9.31 -26.26
C VAL A 136 14.39 8.12 -26.13
N THR A 137 13.67 7.82 -27.20
CA THR A 137 12.74 6.70 -27.32
C THR A 137 13.03 5.94 -28.63
N PRO A 138 12.52 4.71 -28.81
CA PRO A 138 12.68 3.99 -30.07
C PRO A 138 12.11 4.72 -31.28
N GLY A 139 11.06 5.52 -31.07
CA GLY A 139 10.36 6.26 -32.13
C GLY A 139 10.90 7.67 -32.39
N GLY A 140 11.86 8.17 -31.61
CA GLY A 140 12.40 9.51 -31.77
C GLY A 140 12.85 10.17 -30.46
N ARG A 141 12.97 11.50 -30.50
CA ARG A 141 13.43 12.34 -29.38
C ARG A 141 12.36 13.33 -28.95
N ILE A 142 12.25 13.56 -27.66
CA ILE A 142 11.34 14.53 -27.05
C ILE A 142 12.18 15.49 -26.20
N THR A 143 12.05 16.80 -26.44
CA THR A 143 12.75 17.83 -25.67
C THR A 143 11.76 18.58 -24.77
N ALA A 144 12.15 18.83 -23.51
CA ALA A 144 11.34 19.57 -22.55
C ALA A 144 12.22 20.41 -21.60
N GLU A 145 11.73 21.58 -21.19
CA GLU A 145 12.42 22.43 -20.20
C GLU A 145 12.61 21.71 -18.87
N HIS A 146 11.61 20.91 -18.47
CA HIS A 146 11.63 20.12 -17.25
C HIS A 146 11.26 18.67 -17.52
N ILE A 147 11.96 17.75 -16.87
CA ILE A 147 11.71 16.31 -16.92
C ILE A 147 11.45 15.83 -15.49
N ILE A 148 10.27 15.24 -15.26
CA ILE A 148 9.91 14.61 -13.99
C ILE A 148 9.88 13.10 -14.22
N VAL A 149 10.75 12.38 -13.51
CA VAL A 149 10.87 10.91 -13.63
C VAL A 149 10.00 10.23 -12.58
N CYS A 150 8.99 9.48 -13.03
CA CYS A 150 8.07 8.71 -12.19
C CYS A 150 8.07 7.21 -12.57
N ALA A 151 9.26 6.64 -12.78
CA ALA A 151 9.44 5.29 -13.32
C ALA A 151 9.64 4.19 -12.25
N ASP A 152 9.49 4.52 -10.96
CA ASP A 152 9.62 3.59 -9.83
C ASP A 152 10.87 2.69 -9.94
N ARG A 153 10.73 1.36 -9.97
CA ARG A 153 11.84 0.42 -10.02
C ARG A 153 12.69 0.47 -11.30
N PHE A 154 12.21 1.14 -12.36
CA PHE A 154 12.91 1.23 -13.65
C PHE A 154 13.86 2.45 -13.73
N ILE A 155 13.91 3.30 -12.70
CA ILE A 155 14.82 4.45 -12.66
C ILE A 155 16.31 4.06 -12.87
N PRO A 156 16.83 2.93 -12.33
CA PRO A 156 18.19 2.46 -12.60
C PRO A 156 18.52 2.24 -14.08
N GLU A 157 17.53 1.81 -14.87
CA GLU A 157 17.67 1.58 -16.31
C GLU A 157 17.84 2.91 -17.07
N LEU A 158 17.30 4.01 -16.51
CA LEU A 158 17.49 5.38 -17.00
C LEU A 158 18.81 6.01 -16.54
N GLY A 159 19.66 5.28 -15.82
CA GLY A 159 21.00 5.72 -15.43
C GLY A 159 21.09 6.42 -14.06
N ALA A 160 20.01 6.46 -13.27
CA ALA A 160 19.98 7.12 -11.96
C ALA A 160 19.64 6.13 -10.83
N LEU A 161 20.04 6.43 -9.59
CA LEU A 161 19.66 5.69 -8.38
C LEU A 161 19.98 4.17 -8.39
N LYS A 162 21.06 3.77 -9.10
CA LYS A 162 21.42 2.36 -9.29
C LYS A 162 21.75 1.60 -8.00
N ASN A 163 22.20 2.30 -6.95
CA ASN A 163 22.59 1.69 -5.69
C ASN A 163 21.55 1.92 -4.58
N GLU A 164 20.51 2.69 -4.88
CA GLU A 164 19.48 3.15 -3.95
C GLU A 164 18.15 2.40 -4.13
N ILE A 165 17.97 1.75 -5.27
CA ILE A 165 16.76 0.99 -5.62
C ILE A 165 17.12 -0.49 -5.74
N TYR A 166 16.37 -1.33 -5.02
CA TYR A 166 16.47 -2.79 -5.10
C TYR A 166 15.11 -3.42 -5.33
N HIS A 167 15.10 -4.59 -5.95
CA HIS A 167 13.87 -5.30 -6.28
C HIS A 167 13.30 -6.06 -5.08
N VAL A 168 11.99 -5.93 -4.88
CA VAL A 168 11.23 -6.69 -3.90
C VAL A 168 10.02 -7.29 -4.59
N GLN A 169 9.79 -8.58 -4.38
CA GLN A 169 8.66 -9.32 -4.95
C GLN A 169 7.65 -9.64 -3.87
N THR A 170 6.38 -9.36 -4.14
CA THR A 170 5.26 -9.81 -3.32
C THR A 170 4.21 -10.42 -4.22
N PHE A 171 3.43 -11.33 -3.67
CA PHE A 171 2.38 -12.05 -4.36
C PHE A 171 1.03 -11.64 -3.81
N LEU A 172 0.02 -11.70 -4.67
CA LEU A 172 -1.35 -11.40 -4.31
C LEU A 172 -2.27 -12.47 -4.90
N GLY A 173 -3.17 -12.97 -4.06
CA GLY A 173 -4.28 -13.83 -4.44
C GLY A 173 -5.60 -13.13 -4.20
N ILE A 174 -6.62 -13.51 -4.98
CA ILE A 174 -7.99 -13.04 -4.80
C ILE A 174 -8.94 -14.23 -4.87
N THR A 175 -9.90 -14.29 -3.94
CA THR A 175 -10.88 -15.38 -3.91
C THR A 175 -11.98 -15.18 -4.96
N ARG A 176 -12.81 -16.21 -5.14
CA ARG A 176 -14.20 -16.01 -5.61
C ARG A 176 -14.96 -15.08 -4.65
N PRO A 177 -16.08 -14.46 -5.08
CA PRO A 177 -16.91 -13.70 -4.17
C PRO A 177 -17.35 -14.55 -2.98
N LEU A 178 -17.23 -13.97 -1.79
CA LEU A 178 -17.67 -14.54 -0.52
C LEU A 178 -19.12 -14.14 -0.25
N SER A 179 -19.80 -14.98 0.53
CA SER A 179 -21.09 -14.61 1.11
C SER A 179 -20.91 -13.55 2.20
N HIS A 180 -21.96 -12.77 2.45
CA HIS A 180 -21.99 -11.80 3.56
C HIS A 180 -21.65 -12.47 4.90
N ARG A 181 -22.23 -13.64 5.17
CA ARG A 181 -21.95 -14.43 6.38
C ARG A 181 -20.46 -14.77 6.54
N GLN A 182 -19.78 -15.13 5.46
CA GLN A 182 -18.33 -15.42 5.51
C GLN A 182 -17.54 -14.16 5.86
N ILE A 183 -17.91 -13.01 5.28
CA ILE A 183 -17.25 -11.73 5.58
C ILE A 183 -17.50 -11.32 7.04
N GLU A 184 -18.73 -11.44 7.53
CA GLU A 184 -19.10 -11.12 8.93
C GLU A 184 -18.39 -12.05 9.92
N GLN A 185 -18.21 -13.32 9.58
CA GLN A 185 -17.42 -14.25 10.40
C GLN A 185 -15.95 -13.83 10.48
N MET A 186 -15.37 -13.36 9.38
CA MET A 186 -13.99 -12.87 9.34
C MET A 186 -13.82 -11.50 10.01
N PHE A 187 -14.83 -10.63 9.89
CA PHE A 187 -14.80 -9.25 10.33
C PHE A 187 -16.05 -8.91 11.17
N PRO A 188 -16.17 -9.42 12.41
CA PRO A 188 -17.37 -9.18 13.21
C PRO A 188 -17.60 -7.70 13.55
N ALA A 189 -16.53 -6.89 13.57
CA ALA A 189 -16.60 -5.44 13.78
C ALA A 189 -16.62 -4.61 12.47
N GLY A 190 -16.87 -5.24 11.33
CA GLY A 190 -16.86 -4.61 10.00
C GLY A 190 -15.55 -4.79 9.24
N ALA A 191 -15.64 -4.84 7.91
CA ALA A 191 -14.50 -5.11 7.03
C ALA A 191 -13.38 -4.05 7.18
N MET A 192 -12.15 -4.51 7.31
CA MET A 192 -10.96 -3.68 7.51
C MET A 192 -9.82 -4.12 6.58
N MET A 193 -8.85 -3.25 6.37
CA MET A 193 -7.59 -3.56 5.70
C MET A 193 -6.55 -4.01 6.72
N VAL A 194 -6.27 -5.30 6.74
CA VAL A 194 -5.45 -5.94 7.77
C VAL A 194 -4.03 -6.12 7.24
N TRP A 195 -3.05 -5.88 8.10
CA TRP A 195 -1.64 -6.20 7.85
C TRP A 195 -0.94 -6.53 9.16
N ASP A 196 0.11 -7.36 9.11
CA ASP A 196 0.76 -7.90 10.31
C ASP A 196 2.17 -7.34 10.57
N THR A 197 2.73 -7.71 11.73
CA THR A 197 4.03 -7.23 12.23
C THR A 197 5.27 -7.89 11.63
N ASP A 198 5.11 -8.86 10.73
CA ASP A 198 6.26 -9.59 10.20
C ASP A 198 7.04 -8.73 9.20
N LEU A 199 8.32 -9.07 8.99
CA LEU A 199 9.19 -8.30 8.08
C LEU A 199 8.67 -8.36 6.64
N VAL A 200 8.32 -9.56 6.20
CA VAL A 200 7.53 -9.79 4.98
C VAL A 200 6.10 -9.99 5.44
N TYR A 201 5.41 -8.87 5.65
CA TYR A 201 4.09 -8.88 6.24
C TYR A 201 3.05 -9.50 5.32
N ASN A 202 2.10 -10.21 5.91
CA ASN A 202 0.87 -10.55 5.20
C ASN A 202 -0.14 -9.42 5.36
N TYR A 203 -0.94 -9.22 4.33
CA TYR A 203 -2.02 -8.27 4.34
C TYR A 203 -3.23 -8.81 3.62
N PHE A 204 -4.42 -8.40 4.04
CA PHE A 204 -5.65 -8.78 3.37
C PHE A 204 -6.76 -7.76 3.59
N ARG A 205 -7.70 -7.73 2.65
CA ARG A 205 -8.91 -6.91 2.72
C ARG A 205 -10.02 -7.50 1.88
N VAL A 206 -11.24 -7.04 2.12
CA VAL A 206 -12.39 -7.36 1.27
C VAL A 206 -12.56 -6.25 0.23
N THR A 207 -12.70 -6.64 -1.03
CA THR A 207 -13.01 -5.74 -2.16
C THR A 207 -14.51 -5.46 -2.25
N GLY A 208 -14.95 -4.44 -2.98
CA GLY A 208 -16.37 -4.09 -3.03
C GLY A 208 -17.25 -5.15 -3.69
N ASP A 209 -16.68 -6.04 -4.51
CA ASP A 209 -17.37 -7.21 -5.07
C ASP A 209 -17.28 -8.46 -4.17
N ARG A 210 -16.96 -8.26 -2.88
CA ARG A 210 -16.95 -9.28 -1.81
C ARG A 210 -15.88 -10.36 -1.99
N ARG A 211 -14.76 -10.06 -2.64
CA ARG A 211 -13.63 -10.99 -2.69
C ARG A 211 -12.61 -10.66 -1.62
N LEU A 212 -12.02 -11.69 -1.03
CA LEU A 212 -10.88 -11.55 -0.15
C LEU A 212 -9.63 -11.44 -1.01
N LEU A 213 -8.98 -10.28 -0.95
CA LEU A 213 -7.66 -10.03 -1.48
C LEU A 213 -6.66 -10.32 -0.36
N ILE A 214 -5.69 -11.18 -0.63
CA ILE A 214 -4.60 -11.52 0.31
C ILE A 214 -3.30 -11.30 -0.42
N GLY A 215 -2.37 -10.59 0.19
CA GLY A 215 -1.01 -10.47 -0.31
C GLY A 215 0.02 -10.68 0.78
N GLY A 216 1.25 -10.89 0.34
CA GLY A 216 2.38 -11.18 1.21
C GLY A 216 3.54 -11.73 0.40
N GLY A 217 4.43 -12.43 1.08
CA GLY A 217 5.57 -13.09 0.46
C GLY A 217 6.25 -14.01 1.44
N ASP A 218 7.35 -14.60 1.00
CA ASP A 218 8.28 -15.34 1.85
C ASP A 218 9.66 -14.70 1.68
N LEU A 219 10.46 -14.66 2.74
CA LEU A 219 11.83 -14.12 2.73
C LEU A 219 12.68 -14.70 1.59
N LEU A 220 12.51 -15.99 1.29
CA LEU A 220 13.26 -16.68 0.25
C LEU A 220 12.99 -16.12 -1.15
N TYR A 221 11.77 -15.67 -1.43
CA TYR A 221 11.36 -15.18 -2.75
C TYR A 221 11.32 -13.66 -2.82
N THR A 222 11.03 -12.98 -1.71
CA THR A 222 10.82 -11.54 -1.65
C THR A 222 12.06 -10.76 -2.10
N TYR A 223 13.25 -11.28 -1.79
CA TYR A 223 14.54 -10.66 -2.12
C TYR A 223 15.34 -11.47 -3.15
N ALA A 224 14.71 -12.44 -3.84
CA ALA A 224 15.37 -13.20 -4.88
C ALA A 224 15.75 -12.28 -6.06
N ARG A 225 16.98 -12.44 -6.55
CA ARG A 225 17.51 -11.64 -7.67
C ARG A 225 16.97 -12.09 -9.03
N ASP A 226 16.71 -13.39 -9.20
CA ASP A 226 16.21 -13.98 -10.44
C ASP A 226 14.79 -14.53 -10.29
N ILE A 227 13.95 -14.26 -11.29
CA ILE A 227 12.52 -14.62 -11.34
C ILE A 227 12.32 -16.10 -11.75
N SER A 228 13.34 -16.76 -12.32
CA SER A 228 13.24 -18.10 -12.90
C SER A 228 13.03 -19.24 -11.90
N ASP A 229 13.33 -19.03 -10.61
CA ASP A 229 13.21 -20.06 -9.57
C ASP A 229 11.85 -20.02 -8.83
N ASN A 230 10.86 -19.34 -9.39
CA ASN A 230 9.61 -19.05 -8.70
C ASN A 230 8.60 -20.22 -8.75
N THR A 231 8.85 -21.27 -7.97
CA THR A 231 7.88 -22.35 -7.70
C THR A 231 7.07 -22.06 -6.44
N ALA A 232 6.44 -20.88 -6.34
CA ALA A 232 5.72 -20.46 -5.13
C ALA A 232 4.68 -21.49 -4.67
N ARG A 233 5.05 -22.32 -3.68
CA ARG A 233 4.14 -23.13 -2.88
C ARG A 233 3.66 -22.23 -1.76
N PHE A 234 2.40 -21.78 -1.84
CA PHE A 234 1.72 -21.20 -0.67
C PHE A 234 1.86 -22.20 0.49
N SER A 235 2.62 -21.83 1.52
CA SER A 235 2.76 -22.68 2.69
C SER A 235 1.38 -22.86 3.31
N LYS A 236 0.99 -24.12 3.57
CA LYS A 236 -0.36 -24.57 3.95
C LYS A 236 -0.80 -24.12 5.36
N ARG A 237 -0.52 -22.89 5.78
CA ARG A 237 -1.00 -22.37 7.06
C ARG A 237 -1.71 -21.04 6.85
N LEU A 238 -2.96 -21.14 6.42
CA LEU A 238 -4.02 -20.20 6.74
C LEU A 238 -4.92 -20.85 7.79
#